data_AF-A0A1Z4BXW8-F1
#
_entry.id   AF-A0A1Z4BXW8-F1
#
_cell.length_a   1.000
_cell.length_b   1.000
_cell.length_c   1.000
_cell.angle_alpha   90.00
_cell.angle_beta   90.00
_cell.angle_gamma   90.00
#
_symmetry.space_group_name_H-M   'P 1'
#
loop_
_entity.id
_entity.type
_entity.pdbx_description
1 polymer ?
#
loop_
_entity_poly.entity_id
_entity_poly.type
_entity_poly.pdbx_seq_one_letter_code
_entity_poly.pdbx_strand_id
1 'polypeptide(L)'
;MRTNAFFCLSLISGLLAANISHADVWQNPGLAPNSGNNIHNDSYMSDNYTLPGPTTAATQAEVKQVNFFLSLDLSTKQAAFRGLGECAAQTFDASGHLYTICAGIPVNNTPSKKLLMAFSANLQPLAWHELPSNGSTSLTDFGGGGYFFLDNQYRPVVVQNDGHLVVYQATLGTPLSLGSFTAVRDIDLSGYLPDGDKLYSAMPDKAGYIWWVSSQGIIGTIAPDDSVKRVDLNDPDGDGIRVAADASNFQKIANSLAVDEGDKANGYSGVYIVSTHRLYRFATNADGTPVKRWAAHYQRGTAIKPGQVSQGSGSTPTVFTMAGRRYVAITDNATPMHVNIYRAEVKLGANETRLFAQAVPFATDKSADENSLIAYPTATGVALFAENNYGYSAPQSVGGNLTTEPGFARIEVTPDGAAVSSVNNTISVPSIVSKSNSADGVVYTYEKRTDGYWYLTGLSADDVNQVLFSVKIGNPSENLLEQQYNNHYSALSLGADGSIYYGTVFGITQVKLH
;
A
#
# COMPACT_ATOMS: atom_id res chain seq x y z
N MET A 1 -23.61 56.58 43.18
CA MET A 1 -22.35 56.08 42.61
C MET A 1 -22.36 54.56 42.64
N ARG A 2 -22.11 53.93 41.49
CA ARG A 2 -21.71 52.53 41.24
C ARG A 2 -22.75 51.43 41.52
N THR A 3 -23.60 51.06 40.54
CA THR A 3 -23.43 50.06 39.45
C THR A 3 -23.51 48.59 39.89
N ASN A 4 -24.66 47.99 39.61
CA ASN A 4 -24.94 46.55 39.56
C ASN A 4 -24.16 45.90 38.39
N ALA A 5 -23.55 44.74 38.63
CA ALA A 5 -23.05 43.86 37.58
C ALA A 5 -23.73 42.50 37.71
N PHE A 6 -24.59 42.19 36.74
CA PHE A 6 -25.12 40.86 36.47
C PHE A 6 -24.01 39.98 35.91
N PHE A 7 -23.80 38.81 36.52
CA PHE A 7 -22.96 37.75 35.96
C PHE A 7 -23.85 36.81 35.13
N CYS A 8 -23.75 36.89 33.81
CA CYS A 8 -24.31 35.87 32.91
C CYS A 8 -23.42 34.62 32.98
N LEU A 9 -23.96 33.52 33.50
CA LEU A 9 -23.37 32.18 33.37
C LEU A 9 -23.80 31.63 31.99
N SER A 10 -22.91 31.66 31.00
CA SER A 10 -23.09 30.89 29.78
C SER A 10 -22.71 29.43 30.05
N LEU A 11 -23.69 28.52 30.01
CA LEU A 11 -23.44 27.09 29.93
C LEU A 11 -22.68 26.78 28.64
N ILE A 12 -21.39 26.48 28.77
CA ILE A 12 -20.64 25.77 27.73
C ILE A 12 -20.85 24.28 28.02
N SER A 13 -21.70 23.65 27.22
CA SER A 13 -21.80 22.20 27.11
C SER A 13 -20.51 21.69 26.48
N GLY A 14 -19.52 21.36 27.30
CA GLY A 14 -18.35 20.61 26.86
C GLY A 14 -18.78 19.21 26.45
N LEU A 15 -18.78 18.93 25.13
CA LEU A 15 -18.67 17.56 24.66
C LEU A 15 -17.34 17.02 25.21
N LEU A 16 -17.44 16.08 26.15
CA LEU A 16 -16.36 15.16 26.45
C LEU A 16 -16.08 14.40 25.16
N ALA A 17 -15.03 14.80 24.44
CA ALA A 17 -14.37 13.91 23.49
C ALA A 17 -13.99 12.67 24.30
N ALA A 18 -14.72 11.58 24.10
CA ALA A 18 -14.28 10.29 24.58
C ALA A 18 -12.89 10.09 23.97
N ASN A 19 -11.86 9.97 24.81
CA ASN A 19 -10.57 9.46 24.40
C ASN A 19 -10.80 8.02 23.95
N ILE A 20 -11.18 7.85 22.69
CA ILE A 20 -11.11 6.57 22.01
C ILE A 20 -9.64 6.20 22.07
N SER A 21 -9.34 5.15 22.82
CA SER A 21 -8.07 4.45 22.76
C SER A 21 -7.92 3.99 21.31
N HIS A 22 -7.27 4.81 20.47
CA HIS A 22 -6.83 4.37 19.16
C HIS A 22 -6.08 3.05 19.36
N ALA A 23 -6.40 2.02 18.59
CA ALA A 23 -5.54 0.84 18.58
C ALA A 23 -4.19 1.33 18.04
N ASP A 24 -3.23 1.54 18.92
CA ASP A 24 -1.91 2.01 18.54
C ASP A 24 -1.30 0.96 17.62
N VAL A 25 -1.17 1.30 16.33
CA VAL A 25 -0.39 0.49 15.40
C VAL A 25 1.04 0.50 15.90
N TRP A 26 1.64 -0.68 16.04
CA TRP A 26 2.99 -0.80 16.56
C TRP A 26 3.98 -0.07 15.64
N GLN A 27 4.73 0.89 16.20
CA GLN A 27 5.82 1.54 15.47
C GLN A 27 7.01 0.60 15.36
N ASN A 28 7.22 0.05 14.16
CA ASN A 28 8.41 -0.73 13.85
C ASN A 28 9.67 0.16 13.96
N PRO A 29 10.68 -0.24 14.75
CA PRO A 29 11.87 0.58 14.99
C PRO A 29 12.82 0.68 13.78
N GLY A 30 12.64 -0.19 12.79
CA GLY A 30 13.39 -0.16 11.54
C GLY A 30 12.81 0.78 10.48
N LEU A 31 11.57 1.26 10.67
CA LEU A 31 10.88 2.16 9.76
C LEU A 31 10.94 3.62 10.23
N ALA A 32 10.76 4.54 9.29
CA ALA A 32 10.54 5.95 9.59
C ALA A 32 9.38 6.09 10.61
N PRO A 33 9.55 6.91 11.66
CA PRO A 33 8.55 7.05 12.72
C PRO A 33 7.41 8.00 12.32
N ASN A 34 6.72 7.67 11.22
CA ASN A 34 5.53 8.34 10.74
C ASN A 34 4.59 7.34 10.02
N SER A 35 3.36 7.75 9.78
CA SER A 35 2.32 6.94 9.11
C SER A 35 2.40 6.97 7.58
N GLY A 36 3.56 7.31 7.01
CA GLY A 36 3.77 7.48 5.57
C GLY A 36 5.12 6.93 5.13
N ASN A 37 5.52 5.79 5.70
CA ASN A 37 6.84 5.21 5.48
C ASN A 37 6.88 4.16 4.36
N ASN A 38 5.73 3.68 3.89
CA ASN A 38 5.59 2.80 2.73
C ASN A 38 4.19 2.98 2.11
N ILE A 39 3.91 2.31 0.99
CA ILE A 39 2.64 2.41 0.27
C ILE A 39 1.40 2.12 1.13
N HIS A 40 1.52 1.31 2.19
CA HIS A 40 0.44 0.93 3.12
C HIS A 40 0.61 1.52 4.52
N ASN A 41 1.24 2.69 4.62
CA ASN A 41 1.41 3.52 5.83
C ASN A 41 2.45 3.03 6.84
N ASP A 42 2.41 1.75 7.23
CA ASP A 42 3.20 1.17 8.32
C ASP A 42 3.51 -0.32 8.10
N SER A 43 4.17 -0.98 9.06
CA SER A 43 4.52 -2.40 8.91
C SER A 43 3.34 -3.34 9.06
N TYR A 44 2.21 -2.88 9.61
CA TYR A 44 0.98 -3.65 9.71
C TYR A 44 0.19 -3.59 8.39
N MET A 45 0.56 -2.69 7.47
CA MET A 45 -0.15 -2.43 6.23
C MET A 45 -1.57 -1.96 6.53
N SER A 46 -1.71 -1.05 7.50
CA SER A 46 -3.02 -0.64 8.03
C SER A 46 -3.86 0.20 7.06
N ASP A 47 -3.19 0.91 6.13
CA ASP A 47 -3.80 1.93 5.26
C ASP A 47 -4.59 3.01 6.04
N ASN A 48 -4.26 3.21 7.31
CA ASN A 48 -4.89 4.20 8.17
C ASN A 48 -3.90 5.32 8.54
N TYR A 49 -4.29 6.55 8.28
CA TYR A 49 -3.62 7.74 8.77
C TYR A 49 -4.21 8.19 10.11
N THR A 50 -3.42 8.95 10.86
CA THR A 50 -3.85 9.63 12.09
C THR A 50 -3.48 11.11 12.04
N LEU A 51 -3.40 11.68 10.83
CA LEU A 51 -3.01 13.06 10.57
C LEU A 51 -4.26 13.89 10.26
N PRO A 52 -4.26 15.21 10.49
CA PRO A 52 -5.33 16.06 9.99
C PRO A 52 -5.46 15.94 8.46
N GLY A 53 -6.67 15.73 7.99
CA GLY A 53 -7.02 15.60 6.58
C GLY A 53 -8.35 16.27 6.26
N PRO A 54 -8.80 16.19 5.00
CA PRO A 54 -10.08 16.75 4.61
C PRO A 54 -11.23 15.93 5.20
N THR A 55 -12.13 16.57 5.95
CA THR A 55 -13.12 15.87 6.77
C THR A 55 -14.54 15.91 6.19
N THR A 56 -15.05 17.07 5.77
CA THR A 56 -16.39 17.21 5.17
C THR A 56 -16.53 18.52 4.37
N ALA A 57 -17.54 18.59 3.50
CA ALA A 57 -18.01 19.81 2.79
C ALA A 57 -17.04 20.43 1.77
N ALA A 58 -15.97 19.73 1.39
CA ALA A 58 -15.16 20.12 0.25
C ALA A 58 -16.01 20.14 -1.03
N THR A 59 -16.01 21.27 -1.72
CA THR A 59 -16.72 21.43 -3.01
C THR A 59 -15.78 21.72 -4.16
N GLN A 60 -14.54 22.08 -3.86
CA GLN A 60 -13.51 22.43 -4.83
C GLN A 60 -12.20 21.73 -4.52
N ALA A 61 -11.37 21.59 -5.56
CA ALA A 61 -10.04 21.01 -5.47
C ALA A 61 -9.04 21.89 -6.23
N GLU A 62 -7.91 22.20 -5.59
CA GLU A 62 -6.69 22.59 -6.28
C GLU A 62 -5.93 21.31 -6.67
N VAL A 63 -5.79 21.07 -7.98
CA VAL A 63 -5.10 19.90 -8.52
C VAL A 63 -3.78 20.34 -9.15
N LYS A 64 -2.68 19.75 -8.68
CA LYS A 64 -1.33 19.91 -9.27
C LYS A 64 -0.85 18.56 -9.77
N GLN A 65 -0.39 18.51 -11.00
CA GLN A 65 0.20 17.31 -11.59
C GLN A 65 1.62 17.59 -12.06
N VAL A 66 2.52 16.65 -11.80
CA VAL A 66 3.84 16.62 -12.41
C VAL A 66 3.94 15.34 -13.22
N ASN A 67 4.05 15.49 -14.54
CA ASN A 67 4.14 14.36 -15.49
C ASN A 67 5.55 14.21 -16.06
N PHE A 68 6.36 15.26 -15.95
CA PHE A 68 7.73 15.28 -16.42
C PHE A 68 8.58 16.26 -15.59
N PHE A 69 9.89 16.11 -15.67
CA PHE A 69 10.84 17.09 -15.17
C PHE A 69 11.97 17.31 -16.18
N LEU A 70 12.69 18.42 -15.99
CA LEU A 70 13.89 18.72 -16.76
C LEU A 70 15.11 18.24 -15.97
N SER A 71 15.94 17.42 -16.60
CA SER A 71 17.24 17.00 -16.06
C SER A 71 18.37 17.60 -16.89
N LEU A 72 19.49 17.94 -16.25
CA LEU A 72 20.71 18.32 -16.97
C LEU A 72 21.64 17.10 -17.03
N ASP A 73 21.96 16.66 -18.24
CA ASP A 73 23.03 15.69 -18.41
C ASP A 73 24.37 16.39 -18.18
N LEU A 74 25.08 16.01 -17.12
CA LEU A 74 26.33 16.66 -16.72
C LEU A 74 27.48 16.39 -17.71
N SER A 75 27.40 15.32 -18.50
CA SER A 75 28.41 14.96 -19.49
C SER A 75 28.24 15.75 -20.79
N THR A 76 27.01 15.87 -21.28
CA THR A 76 26.69 16.57 -22.54
C THR A 76 26.33 18.04 -22.34
N LYS A 77 26.07 18.45 -21.09
CA LYS A 77 25.53 19.77 -20.70
C LYS A 77 24.19 20.08 -21.38
N GLN A 78 23.46 19.07 -21.83
CA GLN A 78 22.15 19.24 -22.45
C GLN A 78 21.03 19.00 -21.46
N ALA A 79 19.99 19.81 -21.58
CA ALA A 79 18.76 19.60 -20.84
C ALA A 79 17.94 18.50 -21.52
N ALA A 80 17.42 17.56 -20.74
CA ALA A 80 16.62 16.46 -21.22
C ALA A 80 15.30 16.38 -20.46
N PHE A 81 14.20 16.33 -21.22
CA PHE A 81 12.87 16.05 -20.69
C PHE A 81 12.79 14.58 -20.28
N ARG A 82 12.29 14.34 -19.08
CA ARG A 82 12.10 13.01 -18.50
C ARG A 82 10.64 12.89 -18.11
N GLY A 83 9.90 11.99 -18.76
CA GLY A 83 8.57 11.60 -18.29
C GLY A 83 8.71 10.79 -17.00
N LEU A 84 7.80 11.01 -16.05
CA LEU A 84 7.78 10.27 -14.78
C LEU A 84 7.12 8.90 -14.95
N GLY A 85 5.95 8.87 -15.60
CA GLY A 85 5.08 7.70 -15.62
C GLY A 85 4.49 7.40 -14.25
N GLU A 86 4.03 6.17 -14.07
CA GLU A 86 3.26 5.78 -12.89
C GLU A 86 4.09 5.82 -11.60
N CYS A 87 3.69 6.65 -10.63
CA CYS A 87 4.36 6.81 -9.33
C CYS A 87 3.51 6.17 -8.21
N ALA A 88 3.52 4.83 -8.10
CA ALA A 88 2.56 4.06 -7.30
C ALA A 88 2.53 4.40 -5.80
N ALA A 89 3.71 4.52 -5.19
CA ALA A 89 3.89 4.65 -3.75
C ALA A 89 4.46 6.01 -3.37
N GLN A 90 3.90 6.67 -2.37
CA GLN A 90 4.41 7.93 -1.84
C GLN A 90 4.74 7.78 -0.35
N THR A 91 5.90 8.29 0.02
CA THR A 91 6.38 8.27 1.41
C THR A 91 6.90 9.65 1.79
N PHE A 92 6.94 9.96 3.08
CA PHE A 92 7.31 11.31 3.54
C PHE A 92 8.45 11.26 4.56
N ASP A 93 9.40 12.18 4.41
CA ASP A 93 10.41 12.41 5.45
C ASP A 93 9.87 13.26 6.61
N ALA A 94 10.68 13.46 7.66
CA ALA A 94 10.31 14.30 8.81
C ALA A 94 9.98 15.76 8.45
N SER A 95 10.49 16.26 7.31
CA SER A 95 10.24 17.63 6.84
C SER A 95 9.06 17.72 5.87
N GLY A 96 8.40 16.59 5.58
CA GLY A 96 7.29 16.51 4.63
C GLY A 96 7.72 16.48 3.15
N HIS A 97 9.00 16.22 2.86
CA HIS A 97 9.39 15.93 1.48
C HIS A 97 8.86 14.55 1.08
N LEU A 98 8.36 14.45 -0.14
CA LEU A 98 7.80 13.23 -0.69
C LEU A 98 8.88 12.45 -1.44
N TYR A 99 9.09 11.20 -1.09
CA TYR A 99 9.86 10.24 -1.89
C TYR A 99 8.92 9.27 -2.60
N THR A 100 9.19 8.97 -3.87
CA THR A 100 8.41 8.05 -4.69
C THR A 100 9.28 7.38 -5.75
N ILE A 101 8.87 6.21 -6.22
CA ILE A 101 9.45 5.55 -7.39
C ILE A 101 8.43 5.62 -8.52
N CYS A 102 8.85 6.18 -9.64
CA CYS A 102 8.04 6.29 -10.84
C CYS A 102 8.54 5.30 -11.91
N ALA A 103 7.65 4.49 -12.46
CA ALA A 103 7.99 3.38 -13.34
C ALA A 103 8.05 3.73 -14.83
N GLY A 104 7.83 5.00 -15.20
CA GLY A 104 7.70 5.43 -16.60
C GLY A 104 6.53 4.75 -17.33
N ILE A 105 6.40 4.99 -18.63
CA ILE A 105 5.45 4.27 -19.49
C ILE A 105 6.26 3.62 -20.62
N PRO A 106 6.13 2.30 -20.85
CA PRO A 106 6.76 1.65 -21.99
C PRO A 106 6.25 2.22 -23.31
N VAL A 107 7.15 2.54 -24.24
CA VAL A 107 6.81 3.09 -25.57
C VAL A 107 7.40 2.19 -26.65
N ASN A 108 6.60 1.77 -27.64
CA ASN A 108 7.05 0.92 -28.75
C ASN A 108 7.81 -0.34 -28.28
N ASN A 109 7.28 -1.04 -27.26
CA ASN A 109 7.92 -2.19 -26.59
C ASN A 109 9.31 -1.90 -25.99
N THR A 110 9.65 -0.62 -25.80
CA THR A 110 10.84 -0.22 -25.06
C THR A 110 10.46 -0.08 -23.59
N PRO A 111 11.08 -0.86 -22.70
CA PRO A 111 10.90 -0.73 -21.25
C PRO A 111 11.19 0.69 -20.79
N SER A 112 10.36 1.20 -19.89
CA SER A 112 10.63 2.47 -19.23
C SER A 112 11.74 2.34 -18.19
N LYS A 113 12.43 3.46 -17.96
CA LYS A 113 13.37 3.60 -16.85
C LYS A 113 12.58 3.89 -15.58
N LYS A 114 12.98 3.27 -14.48
CA LYS A 114 12.44 3.58 -13.16
C LYS A 114 13.22 4.72 -12.53
N LEU A 115 12.52 5.64 -11.89
CA LEU A 115 13.10 6.85 -11.30
C LEU A 115 12.74 6.92 -9.83
N LEU A 116 13.75 6.96 -8.96
CA LEU A 116 13.57 7.39 -7.58
C LEU A 116 13.56 8.92 -7.55
N MET A 117 12.49 9.50 -7.02
CA MET A 117 12.22 10.95 -7.05
C MET A 117 12.01 11.50 -5.64
N ALA A 118 12.48 12.73 -5.41
CA ALA A 118 12.10 13.54 -4.26
C ALA A 118 11.32 14.77 -4.70
N PHE A 119 10.27 15.13 -3.99
CA PHE A 119 9.47 16.32 -4.20
C PHE A 119 9.31 17.12 -2.91
N SER A 120 9.13 18.43 -3.03
CA SER A 120 8.65 19.26 -1.91
C SER A 120 7.18 19.00 -1.63
N ALA A 121 6.68 19.48 -0.49
CA ALA A 121 5.25 19.43 -0.16
C ALA A 121 4.35 20.14 -1.21
N ASN A 122 4.91 21.06 -2.01
CA ASN A 122 4.19 21.71 -3.12
C ASN A 122 4.43 21.02 -4.48
N LEU A 123 4.82 19.74 -4.45
CA LEU A 123 5.05 18.88 -5.61
C LEU A 123 6.15 19.41 -6.57
N GLN A 124 7.14 20.13 -6.06
CA GLN A 124 8.28 20.57 -6.87
C GLN A 124 9.41 19.53 -6.82
N PRO A 125 10.00 19.10 -7.94
CA PRO A 125 11.08 18.11 -7.93
C PRO A 125 12.33 18.68 -7.23
N LEU A 126 12.95 17.86 -6.37
CA LEU A 126 14.09 18.22 -5.55
C LEU A 126 15.32 17.36 -5.80
N ALA A 127 15.15 16.09 -6.11
CA ALA A 127 16.23 15.15 -6.43
C ALA A 127 15.68 14.00 -7.28
N TRP A 128 16.57 13.34 -8.03
CA TRP A 128 16.21 12.17 -8.80
C TRP A 128 17.39 11.20 -8.96
N HIS A 129 17.08 9.94 -9.22
CA HIS A 129 18.03 8.90 -9.57
C HIS A 129 17.37 7.87 -10.49
N GLU A 130 18.11 7.43 -11.50
CA GLU A 130 17.66 6.35 -12.39
C GLU A 130 18.00 4.99 -11.77
N LEU A 131 16.98 4.14 -11.59
CA LEU A 131 17.14 2.79 -11.09
C LEU A 131 17.35 1.80 -12.25
N PRO A 132 18.01 0.64 -12.01
CA PRO A 132 18.17 -0.42 -13.00
C PRO A 132 16.82 -0.85 -13.62
N SER A 133 16.79 -1.00 -14.95
CA SER A 133 15.59 -1.45 -15.67
C SER A 133 15.38 -2.96 -15.50
N ASN A 134 14.12 -3.42 -15.42
CA ASN A 134 13.75 -4.85 -15.49
C ASN A 134 13.58 -5.37 -16.92
N GLY A 135 13.69 -4.51 -17.93
CA GLY A 135 13.32 -4.90 -19.30
C GLY A 135 11.83 -5.21 -19.49
N SER A 136 10.98 -4.95 -18.48
CA SER A 136 9.55 -5.25 -18.51
C SER A 136 8.78 -4.15 -19.24
N THR A 137 7.77 -4.55 -20.00
CA THR A 137 6.81 -3.63 -20.64
C THR A 137 5.42 -3.70 -19.98
N SER A 138 5.28 -4.48 -18.90
CA SER A 138 4.03 -4.58 -18.16
C SER A 138 3.87 -3.41 -17.19
N LEU A 139 2.70 -2.79 -17.18
CA LEU A 139 2.33 -1.77 -16.19
C LEU A 139 1.90 -2.38 -14.84
N THR A 140 1.63 -3.68 -14.79
CA THR A 140 1.26 -4.42 -13.58
C THR A 140 2.43 -5.22 -12.99
N ASP A 141 3.66 -4.83 -13.34
CA ASP A 141 4.88 -5.41 -12.77
C ASP A 141 5.42 -4.56 -11.62
N PHE A 142 4.94 -4.85 -10.41
CA PHE A 142 5.35 -4.13 -9.20
C PHE A 142 6.74 -4.52 -8.66
N GLY A 143 7.41 -5.50 -9.28
CA GLY A 143 8.74 -5.93 -8.85
C GLY A 143 9.76 -4.79 -8.97
N GLY A 144 10.84 -4.81 -8.19
CA GLY A 144 11.94 -3.84 -8.25
C GLY A 144 11.55 -2.38 -7.97
N GLY A 145 10.89 -2.15 -6.83
CA GLY A 145 10.75 -0.83 -6.22
C GLY A 145 9.33 -0.38 -5.90
N GLY A 146 8.29 -1.09 -6.36
CA GLY A 146 6.89 -0.70 -6.09
C GLY A 146 6.52 -0.65 -4.60
N TYR A 147 7.17 -1.48 -3.80
CA TYR A 147 6.98 -1.59 -2.35
C TYR A 147 8.19 -1.11 -1.53
N PHE A 148 8.86 -0.04 -1.97
CA PHE A 148 9.93 0.54 -1.18
C PHE A 148 9.41 1.10 0.16
N PHE A 149 10.30 1.24 1.13
CA PHE A 149 9.99 1.86 2.43
C PHE A 149 11.05 2.89 2.82
N LEU A 150 10.73 3.72 3.81
CA LEU A 150 11.68 4.60 4.48
C LEU A 150 12.17 3.95 5.77
N ASP A 151 13.49 3.83 5.92
CA ASP A 151 14.08 3.37 7.18
C ASP A 151 13.92 4.42 8.30
N ASN A 152 14.34 4.07 9.51
CA ASN A 152 14.27 4.97 10.68
C ASN A 152 15.10 6.26 10.57
N GLN A 153 15.83 6.47 9.47
CA GLN A 153 16.54 7.70 9.13
C GLN A 153 15.90 8.42 7.93
N TYR A 154 14.68 8.02 7.53
CA TYR A 154 13.95 8.54 6.38
C TYR A 154 14.65 8.32 5.03
N ARG A 155 15.45 7.26 4.91
CA ARG A 155 16.13 6.90 3.66
C ARG A 155 15.32 5.88 2.87
N PRO A 156 15.10 6.07 1.56
CA PRO A 156 14.49 5.04 0.72
C PRO A 156 15.32 3.75 0.71
N VAL A 157 14.68 2.65 1.06
CA VAL A 157 15.21 1.29 0.94
C VAL A 157 14.47 0.59 -0.20
N VAL A 158 15.21 0.25 -1.24
CA VAL A 158 14.65 -0.15 -2.53
C VAL A 158 15.22 -1.50 -2.94
N VAL A 159 14.33 -2.47 -3.17
CA VAL A 159 14.70 -3.67 -3.93
C VAL A 159 14.68 -3.34 -5.42
N GLN A 160 15.68 -3.78 -6.16
CA GLN A 160 15.93 -3.39 -7.55
C GLN A 160 15.78 -4.57 -8.50
N ASN A 161 15.60 -4.25 -9.78
CA ASN A 161 15.35 -5.25 -10.81
C ASN A 161 16.57 -6.11 -11.17
N ASP A 162 17.76 -5.64 -10.85
CA ASP A 162 19.04 -6.35 -11.01
C ASP A 162 19.38 -7.25 -9.81
N GLY A 163 18.44 -7.39 -8.85
CA GLY A 163 18.61 -8.25 -7.69
C GLY A 163 19.32 -7.60 -6.51
N HIS A 164 19.49 -6.28 -6.50
CA HIS A 164 20.08 -5.57 -5.36
C HIS A 164 19.03 -5.02 -4.38
N LEU A 165 19.37 -4.94 -3.10
CA LEU A 165 18.69 -4.09 -2.12
C LEU A 165 19.59 -2.91 -1.78
N VAL A 166 19.10 -1.69 -2.03
CA VAL A 166 19.90 -0.46 -1.89
C VAL A 166 19.22 0.52 -0.96
N VAL A 167 19.99 1.08 -0.03
CA VAL A 167 19.57 2.21 0.81
C VAL A 167 20.14 3.48 0.21
N TYR A 168 19.26 4.44 -0.09
CA TYR A 168 19.64 5.71 -0.70
C TYR A 168 19.60 6.87 0.29
N GLN A 169 20.67 7.66 0.33
CA GLN A 169 20.68 8.96 0.99
C GLN A 169 20.31 10.04 -0.04
N ALA A 170 19.24 10.78 0.22
CA ALA A 170 18.89 11.95 -0.58
C ALA A 170 19.78 13.15 -0.21
N THR A 171 20.25 13.86 -1.22
CA THR A 171 20.74 15.24 -1.13
C THR A 171 19.79 16.09 -1.94
N LEU A 172 18.99 16.92 -1.28
CA LEU A 172 17.93 17.71 -1.93
C LEU A 172 18.50 18.99 -2.54
N GLY A 173 18.03 19.31 -3.75
CA GLY A 173 18.38 20.52 -4.46
C GLY A 173 17.21 21.48 -4.59
N THR A 174 17.10 22.14 -5.74
CA THR A 174 15.99 23.03 -6.10
C THR A 174 15.44 22.65 -7.47
N PRO A 175 14.26 23.13 -7.88
CA PRO A 175 13.73 22.84 -9.22
C PRO A 175 14.64 23.26 -10.38
N LEU A 176 15.56 24.22 -10.16
CA LEU A 176 16.53 24.68 -11.15
C LEU A 176 17.88 23.95 -11.08
N SER A 177 18.14 23.25 -9.97
CA SER A 177 19.37 22.49 -9.74
C SER A 177 19.02 21.30 -8.85
N LEU A 178 18.45 20.26 -9.47
CA LEU A 178 18.03 19.06 -8.77
C LEU A 178 19.22 18.40 -8.08
N GLY A 179 18.98 17.90 -6.88
CA GLY A 179 19.92 17.08 -6.14
C GLY A 179 19.94 15.63 -6.64
N SER A 180 20.49 14.75 -5.82
CA SER A 180 20.76 13.35 -6.17
C SER A 180 20.46 12.40 -5.03
N PHE A 181 20.38 11.11 -5.34
CA PHE A 181 20.43 10.03 -4.37
C PHE A 181 21.76 9.30 -4.46
N THR A 182 22.38 9.02 -3.31
CA THR A 182 23.64 8.28 -3.21
C THR A 182 23.37 6.97 -2.48
N ALA A 183 23.81 5.85 -3.05
CA ALA A 183 23.74 4.56 -2.36
C ALA A 183 24.68 4.58 -1.14
N VAL A 184 24.12 4.33 0.05
CA VAL A 184 24.89 4.26 1.32
C VAL A 184 24.96 2.84 1.89
N ARG A 185 24.18 1.92 1.33
CA ARG A 185 24.25 0.48 1.55
C ARG A 185 23.72 -0.20 0.29
N ASP A 186 24.39 -1.26 -0.14
CA ASP A 186 24.07 -2.00 -1.35
C ASP A 186 24.35 -3.49 -1.13
N ILE A 187 23.31 -4.32 -1.21
CA ILE A 187 23.35 -5.74 -0.94
C ILE A 187 22.94 -6.50 -2.20
N ASP A 188 23.88 -7.23 -2.78
CA ASP A 188 23.63 -8.09 -3.94
C ASP A 188 22.90 -9.38 -3.51
N LEU A 189 21.64 -9.52 -3.94
CA LEU A 189 20.81 -10.70 -3.73
C LEU A 189 20.69 -11.57 -4.99
N SER A 190 21.33 -11.19 -6.11
CA SER A 190 21.16 -11.86 -7.42
C SER A 190 21.50 -13.35 -7.35
N GLY A 191 22.56 -13.72 -6.61
CA GLY A 191 22.95 -15.12 -6.39
C GLY A 191 21.99 -15.95 -5.54
N TYR A 192 20.99 -15.32 -4.92
CA TYR A 192 19.94 -15.99 -4.14
C TYR A 192 18.65 -16.17 -4.93
N LEU A 193 18.57 -15.61 -6.14
CA LEU A 193 17.41 -15.65 -7.00
C LEU A 193 17.58 -16.73 -8.08
N PRO A 194 16.52 -17.49 -8.40
CA PRO A 194 16.49 -18.33 -9.57
C PRO A 194 16.35 -17.50 -10.86
N ASP A 195 16.66 -18.11 -12.00
CA ASP A 195 16.56 -17.46 -13.30
C ASP A 195 15.15 -16.89 -13.56
N GLY A 196 15.11 -15.65 -14.05
CA GLY A 196 13.86 -14.93 -14.35
C GLY A 196 13.04 -14.53 -13.12
N ASP A 197 13.57 -14.70 -11.91
CA ASP A 197 12.95 -14.19 -10.70
C ASP A 197 13.38 -12.74 -10.44
N LYS A 198 12.58 -12.04 -9.64
CA LYS A 198 12.79 -10.64 -9.31
C LYS A 198 12.37 -10.38 -7.88
N LEU A 199 13.10 -9.47 -7.23
CA LEU A 199 12.73 -8.97 -5.92
C LEU A 199 11.43 -8.17 -6.01
N TYR A 200 10.57 -8.35 -5.02
CA TYR A 200 9.22 -7.78 -5.03
C TYR A 200 9.03 -6.76 -3.91
N SER A 201 9.29 -7.16 -2.67
CA SER A 201 9.11 -6.29 -1.49
C SER A 201 10.16 -6.59 -0.43
N ALA A 202 10.42 -5.61 0.44
CA ALA A 202 11.22 -5.76 1.63
C ALA A 202 10.66 -4.94 2.81
N MET A 203 10.93 -5.38 4.03
CA MET A 203 10.49 -4.70 5.25
C MET A 203 11.40 -5.09 6.43
N PRO A 204 11.77 -4.17 7.33
CA PRO A 204 12.56 -4.53 8.50
C PRO A 204 11.69 -5.18 9.57
N ASP A 205 12.30 -6.03 10.38
CA ASP A 205 11.72 -6.47 11.65
C ASP A 205 12.31 -5.72 12.85
N LYS A 206 11.75 -5.96 14.04
CA LYS A 206 12.17 -5.26 15.26
C LYS A 206 13.60 -5.58 15.71
N ALA A 207 14.20 -6.66 15.20
CA ALA A 207 15.59 -7.04 15.49
C ALA A 207 16.56 -6.45 14.45
N GLY A 208 16.06 -5.72 13.46
CA GLY A 208 16.86 -5.08 12.42
C GLY A 208 17.17 -5.99 11.23
N TYR A 209 16.58 -7.18 11.15
CA TYR A 209 16.66 -7.98 9.92
C TYR A 209 15.75 -7.34 8.87
N ILE A 210 16.25 -7.17 7.64
CA ILE A 210 15.42 -6.81 6.50
C ILE A 210 14.92 -8.09 5.85
N TRP A 211 13.62 -8.33 5.95
CA TRP A 211 12.94 -9.39 5.22
C TRP A 211 12.74 -8.97 3.78
N TRP A 212 12.93 -9.89 2.84
CA TRP A 212 12.71 -9.66 1.42
C TRP A 212 12.03 -10.87 0.78
N VAL A 213 11.26 -10.61 -0.28
CA VAL A 213 10.56 -11.64 -1.03
C VAL A 213 10.75 -11.47 -2.53
N SER A 214 10.72 -12.58 -3.26
CA SER A 214 10.76 -12.61 -4.71
C SER A 214 9.46 -13.09 -5.33
N SER A 215 9.26 -12.77 -6.61
CA SER A 215 8.05 -13.15 -7.34
C SER A 215 7.83 -14.66 -7.46
N GLN A 216 8.92 -15.44 -7.48
CA GLN A 216 8.90 -16.90 -7.56
C GLN A 216 9.06 -17.59 -6.18
N GLY A 217 8.70 -16.92 -5.09
CA GLY A 217 8.54 -17.57 -3.79
C GLY A 217 9.83 -17.74 -2.97
N ILE A 218 10.90 -16.99 -3.27
CA ILE A 218 12.02 -16.86 -2.34
C ILE A 218 11.62 -15.92 -1.20
N ILE A 219 11.95 -16.33 0.02
CA ILE A 219 11.76 -15.53 1.23
C ILE A 219 13.11 -15.49 1.94
N GLY A 220 13.65 -14.29 2.14
CA GLY A 220 14.95 -14.12 2.74
C GLY A 220 15.00 -13.04 3.82
N THR A 221 16.12 -13.03 4.51
CA THR A 221 16.48 -12.05 5.55
C THR A 221 17.89 -11.57 5.31
N ILE A 222 18.11 -10.27 5.49
CA ILE A 222 19.42 -9.64 5.54
C ILE A 222 19.63 -9.19 6.98
N ALA A 223 20.67 -9.69 7.63
CA ALA A 223 21.03 -9.29 8.98
C ALA A 223 21.64 -7.88 9.01
N PRO A 224 21.76 -7.25 10.20
CA PRO A 224 22.48 -5.98 10.34
C PRO A 224 23.95 -6.02 9.90
N ASP A 225 24.57 -7.20 9.87
CA ASP A 225 25.94 -7.44 9.39
C ASP A 225 26.00 -7.83 7.90
N ASP A 226 24.90 -7.63 7.17
CA ASP A 226 24.73 -7.93 5.75
C ASP A 226 24.70 -9.43 5.40
N SER A 227 24.74 -10.33 6.38
CA SER A 227 24.58 -11.77 6.10
C SER A 227 23.17 -12.08 5.60
N VAL A 228 23.09 -12.90 4.54
CA VAL A 228 21.83 -13.25 3.88
C VAL A 228 21.47 -14.71 4.14
N LYS A 229 20.19 -14.94 4.49
CA LYS A 229 19.58 -16.28 4.59
C LYS A 229 18.31 -16.30 3.77
N ARG A 230 17.91 -17.49 3.28
CA ARG A 230 16.65 -17.66 2.55
C ARG A 230 16.05 -19.04 2.71
N VAL A 231 14.78 -19.14 2.35
CA VAL A 231 14.05 -20.36 2.05
C VAL A 231 13.34 -20.19 0.70
N ASP A 232 13.03 -21.30 0.03
CA ASP A 232 12.32 -21.30 -1.25
C ASP A 232 10.99 -22.05 -1.09
N LEU A 233 9.87 -21.38 -1.33
CA LEU A 233 8.54 -21.98 -1.28
C LEU A 233 8.32 -23.03 -2.38
N ASN A 234 9.15 -23.00 -3.43
CA ASN A 234 9.14 -23.93 -4.55
C ASN A 234 10.24 -24.98 -4.45
N ASP A 235 11.05 -25.02 -3.38
CA ASP A 235 11.90 -26.16 -3.01
C ASP A 235 11.57 -26.57 -1.57
N PRO A 236 10.40 -27.20 -1.35
CA PRO A 236 9.91 -27.49 0.00
C PRO A 236 10.77 -28.51 0.75
N ASP A 237 11.55 -29.32 0.04
CA ASP A 237 12.32 -30.44 0.57
C ASP A 237 13.78 -30.04 0.80
N GLY A 238 14.23 -28.93 0.19
CA GLY A 238 15.57 -28.37 0.35
C GLY A 238 16.65 -29.16 -0.38
N ASP A 239 16.27 -29.94 -1.41
CA ASP A 239 17.18 -30.78 -2.19
C ASP A 239 17.76 -30.05 -3.42
N GLY A 240 17.35 -28.80 -3.64
CA GLY A 240 17.75 -27.98 -4.78
C GLY A 240 16.88 -28.18 -6.03
N ILE A 241 15.85 -29.03 -5.98
CA ILE A 241 14.95 -29.29 -7.10
C ILE A 241 13.67 -28.47 -6.92
N ARG A 242 13.57 -27.39 -7.67
CA ARG A 242 12.39 -26.52 -7.63
C ARG A 242 11.18 -27.16 -8.33
N VAL A 243 10.00 -26.90 -7.80
CA VAL A 243 8.72 -27.06 -8.50
C VAL A 243 8.79 -26.28 -9.81
N ALA A 244 8.45 -26.93 -10.92
CA ALA A 244 8.47 -26.31 -12.23
C ALA A 244 7.51 -25.11 -12.30
N ALA A 245 7.90 -24.04 -12.99
CA ALA A 245 7.15 -22.78 -13.04
C ALA A 245 5.74 -22.90 -13.65
N ASP A 246 5.49 -23.93 -14.46
CA ASP A 246 4.21 -24.26 -15.08
C ASP A 246 3.38 -25.27 -14.26
N ALA A 247 3.94 -25.81 -13.16
CA ALA A 247 3.24 -26.76 -12.32
C ALA A 247 2.11 -26.08 -11.52
N SER A 248 0.99 -26.79 -11.34
CA SER A 248 -0.19 -26.26 -10.63
C SER A 248 0.04 -25.91 -9.15
N ASN A 249 1.10 -26.44 -8.55
CA ASN A 249 1.54 -26.18 -7.18
C ASN A 249 2.67 -25.16 -7.07
N PHE A 250 3.10 -24.54 -8.18
CA PHE A 250 4.10 -23.48 -8.18
C PHE A 250 3.55 -22.23 -7.47
N GLN A 251 4.28 -21.75 -6.48
CA GLN A 251 3.88 -20.64 -5.64
C GLN A 251 4.50 -19.33 -6.15
N LYS A 252 3.65 -18.34 -6.41
CA LYS A 252 4.09 -16.96 -6.72
C LYS A 252 3.74 -16.03 -5.56
N ILE A 253 4.52 -14.97 -5.40
CA ILE A 253 4.22 -13.84 -4.51
C ILE A 253 4.02 -12.62 -5.42
N ALA A 254 2.90 -11.92 -5.26
CA ALA A 254 2.49 -10.85 -6.17
C ALA A 254 2.19 -9.51 -5.47
N ASN A 255 2.32 -9.45 -4.15
CA ASN A 255 2.09 -8.23 -3.36
C ASN A 255 3.15 -8.14 -2.25
N SER A 256 3.02 -7.13 -1.39
CA SER A 256 3.96 -6.89 -0.29
C SER A 256 3.81 -7.92 0.86
N LEU A 257 4.54 -7.67 1.93
CA LEU A 257 4.53 -8.44 3.17
C LEU A 257 4.26 -7.52 4.35
N ALA A 258 3.68 -8.04 5.43
CA ALA A 258 3.47 -7.31 6.68
C ALA A 258 4.35 -7.85 7.80
N VAL A 259 4.70 -7.00 8.76
CA VAL A 259 5.53 -7.34 9.91
C VAL A 259 4.88 -6.83 11.19
N ASP A 260 4.66 -7.74 12.13
CA ASP A 260 4.17 -7.43 13.48
C ASP A 260 5.28 -7.45 14.55
N GLU A 261 4.92 -7.03 15.76
CA GLU A 261 5.81 -7.00 16.91
C GLU A 261 6.14 -8.39 17.48
N GLY A 262 5.45 -9.45 17.06
CA GLY A 262 5.64 -10.82 17.50
C GLY A 262 5.00 -11.17 18.86
N ASP A 263 4.93 -12.47 19.15
CA ASP A 263 4.22 -13.03 20.32
C ASP A 263 4.79 -12.60 21.68
N LYS A 264 6.01 -12.06 21.69
CA LYS A 264 6.73 -11.66 22.90
C LYS A 264 7.57 -10.43 22.60
N ALA A 265 7.64 -9.51 23.55
CA ALA A 265 8.50 -8.31 23.47
C ALA A 265 9.95 -8.64 23.07
N ASN A 266 10.56 -9.64 23.73
CA ASN A 266 11.93 -10.10 23.46
C ASN A 266 12.00 -11.31 22.50
N GLY A 267 10.91 -11.59 21.76
CA GLY A 267 10.86 -12.64 20.76
C GLY A 267 11.16 -12.14 19.35
N TYR A 268 10.87 -12.98 18.35
CA TYR A 268 10.93 -12.61 16.94
C TYR A 268 9.62 -11.93 16.50
N SER A 269 9.71 -11.01 15.54
CA SER A 269 8.54 -10.50 14.82
C SER A 269 7.82 -11.61 14.05
N GLY A 270 6.51 -11.45 13.83
CA GLY A 270 5.76 -12.22 12.85
C GLY A 270 5.83 -11.54 11.49
N VAL A 271 6.16 -12.31 10.45
CA VAL A 271 6.22 -11.82 9.07
C VAL A 271 5.17 -12.53 8.23
N TYR A 272 4.24 -11.79 7.64
CA TYR A 272 3.09 -12.32 6.91
C TYR A 272 3.28 -12.15 5.42
N ILE A 273 3.24 -13.25 4.70
CA ILE A 273 3.50 -13.31 3.26
C ILE A 273 2.41 -14.17 2.64
N VAL A 274 1.79 -13.68 1.57
CA VAL A 274 0.80 -14.45 0.81
C VAL A 274 1.42 -14.90 -0.49
N SER A 275 1.34 -16.21 -0.73
CA SER A 275 1.53 -16.77 -2.06
C SER A 275 0.18 -17.00 -2.73
N THR A 276 0.21 -17.33 -4.01
CA THR A 276 -0.94 -17.83 -4.80
C THR A 276 -1.67 -19.02 -4.17
N HIS A 277 -1.11 -19.68 -3.13
CA HIS A 277 -1.68 -20.88 -2.51
C HIS A 277 -1.98 -20.77 -1.02
N ARG A 278 -1.20 -19.99 -0.27
CA ARG A 278 -1.31 -19.93 1.20
C ARG A 278 -0.92 -18.56 1.74
N LEU A 279 -1.54 -18.20 2.86
CA LEU A 279 -1.02 -17.19 3.77
C LEU A 279 -0.01 -17.87 4.70
N TYR A 280 1.18 -17.31 4.82
CA TYR A 280 2.23 -17.77 5.71
C TYR A 280 2.49 -16.76 6.81
N ARG A 281 2.83 -17.28 8.00
CA ARG A 281 3.57 -16.51 9.00
C ARG A 281 4.96 -17.11 9.18
N PHE A 282 5.97 -16.29 8.92
CA PHE A 282 7.37 -16.55 9.18
C PHE A 282 7.83 -15.86 10.47
N ALA A 283 8.99 -16.30 10.96
CA ALA A 283 9.82 -15.59 11.92
C ALA A 283 11.27 -16.06 11.72
N THR A 284 12.23 -15.33 12.28
CA THR A 284 13.64 -15.74 12.24
C THR A 284 13.93 -16.85 13.26
N ASN A 285 14.94 -17.67 12.95
CA ASN A 285 15.69 -18.45 13.93
C ASN A 285 16.80 -17.58 14.54
N ALA A 286 17.53 -18.12 15.52
CA ALA A 286 18.64 -17.41 16.17
C ALA A 286 19.78 -17.01 15.21
N ASP A 287 19.95 -17.74 14.10
CA ASP A 287 20.94 -17.46 13.06
C ASP A 287 20.40 -16.56 11.92
N GLY A 288 19.20 -16.01 12.09
CA GLY A 288 18.50 -15.21 11.08
C GLY A 288 17.73 -16.04 10.05
N THR A 289 17.87 -17.37 10.00
CA THR A 289 17.20 -18.16 8.96
C THR A 289 15.67 -18.02 9.03
N PRO A 290 14.98 -17.70 7.91
CA PRO A 290 13.52 -17.69 7.85
C PRO A 290 12.92 -19.05 8.20
N VAL A 291 11.94 -19.07 9.12
CA VAL A 291 11.20 -20.29 9.47
C VAL A 291 9.70 -20.07 9.45
N LYS A 292 9.00 -20.92 8.70
CA LYS A 292 7.55 -21.00 8.69
C LYS A 292 7.05 -21.41 10.08
N ARG A 293 6.30 -20.54 10.74
CA ARG A 293 5.65 -20.81 12.03
C ARG A 293 4.26 -21.42 11.85
N TRP A 294 3.52 -20.95 10.85
CA TRP A 294 2.30 -21.59 10.39
C TRP A 294 1.99 -21.16 8.95
N ALA A 295 1.07 -21.89 8.32
CA ALA A 295 0.46 -21.49 7.06
C ALA A 295 -1.05 -21.81 7.09
N ALA A 296 -1.84 -21.05 6.35
CA ALA A 296 -3.27 -21.24 6.19
C ALA A 296 -3.64 -21.29 4.70
N HIS A 297 -4.53 -22.21 4.36
CA HIS A 297 -5.16 -22.25 3.05
C HIS A 297 -6.28 -21.22 2.96
N TYR A 298 -6.51 -20.71 1.76
CA TYR A 298 -7.64 -19.85 1.43
C TYR A 298 -8.18 -20.24 0.05
N GLN A 299 -9.35 -19.71 -0.33
CA GLN A 299 -9.95 -20.01 -1.63
C GLN A 299 -9.32 -19.18 -2.74
N ARG A 300 -8.22 -19.68 -3.34
CA ARG A 300 -7.45 -18.99 -4.40
C ARG A 300 -8.14 -18.85 -5.77
N GLY A 301 -9.39 -19.30 -5.92
CA GLY A 301 -10.09 -19.32 -7.20
C GLY A 301 -9.42 -20.20 -8.27
N THR A 302 -9.89 -20.11 -9.51
CA THR A 302 -9.41 -20.92 -10.64
C THR A 302 -8.75 -20.11 -11.76
N ALA A 303 -8.82 -18.78 -11.70
CA ALA A 303 -8.30 -17.87 -12.72
C ALA A 303 -7.90 -16.53 -12.09
N ILE A 304 -7.16 -15.70 -12.84
CA ILE A 304 -6.96 -14.29 -12.51
C ILE A 304 -8.26 -13.56 -12.89
N LYS A 305 -8.90 -12.88 -11.94
CA LYS A 305 -10.10 -12.09 -12.23
C LYS A 305 -9.73 -10.72 -12.79
N PRO A 306 -10.59 -10.09 -13.62
CA PRO A 306 -10.49 -8.67 -13.89
C PRO A 306 -10.47 -7.90 -12.57
N GLY A 307 -9.51 -6.99 -12.39
CA GLY A 307 -9.25 -6.31 -11.13
C GLY A 307 -8.06 -6.87 -10.35
N GLN A 308 -7.46 -7.99 -10.78
CA GLN A 308 -6.30 -8.61 -10.13
C GLN A 308 -5.10 -8.77 -11.07
N VAL A 309 -3.88 -8.75 -10.51
CA VAL A 309 -2.63 -8.99 -11.24
C VAL A 309 -2.16 -10.44 -11.14
N SER A 310 -2.65 -11.19 -10.14
CA SER A 310 -2.28 -12.58 -9.92
C SER A 310 -3.47 -13.45 -9.50
N GLN A 311 -3.31 -14.78 -9.60
CA GLN A 311 -4.32 -15.71 -9.07
C GLN A 311 -4.09 -15.88 -7.56
N GLY A 312 -5.12 -15.67 -6.75
CA GLY A 312 -5.04 -15.92 -5.31
C GLY A 312 -5.51 -14.69 -4.55
N SER A 313 -4.88 -14.38 -3.42
CA SER A 313 -5.08 -13.08 -2.79
C SER A 313 -4.50 -12.00 -3.69
N GLY A 314 -5.29 -10.97 -3.99
CA GLY A 314 -4.75 -9.72 -4.52
C GLY A 314 -4.33 -8.75 -3.42
N SER A 315 -4.65 -9.03 -2.15
CA SER A 315 -4.27 -8.15 -1.04
C SER A 315 -2.86 -8.43 -0.48
N THR A 316 -2.13 -7.36 -0.17
CA THR A 316 -1.07 -7.41 0.86
C THR A 316 -1.71 -7.76 2.21
N PRO A 317 -1.10 -8.60 3.07
CA PRO A 317 -1.68 -8.93 4.38
C PRO A 317 -1.84 -7.70 5.26
N THR A 318 -3.03 -7.50 5.82
CA THR A 318 -3.32 -6.41 6.77
C THR A 318 -3.30 -6.96 8.19
N VAL A 319 -2.40 -6.47 9.04
CA VAL A 319 -2.31 -6.85 10.45
C VAL A 319 -3.07 -5.85 11.31
N PHE A 320 -3.75 -6.33 12.34
CA PHE A 320 -4.38 -5.47 13.34
C PHE A 320 -4.44 -6.15 14.70
N THR A 321 -4.72 -5.35 15.73
CA THR A 321 -4.95 -5.83 17.09
C THR A 321 -6.40 -5.63 17.50
N MET A 322 -6.91 -6.54 18.31
CA MET A 322 -8.24 -6.44 18.92
C MET A 322 -8.25 -7.23 20.22
N ALA A 323 -8.76 -6.62 21.29
CA ALA A 323 -8.83 -7.23 22.62
C ALA A 323 -7.48 -7.85 23.10
N GLY A 324 -6.38 -7.14 22.85
CA GLY A 324 -5.02 -7.58 23.22
C GLY A 324 -4.48 -8.77 22.41
N ARG A 325 -5.13 -9.10 21.29
CA ARG A 325 -4.76 -10.19 20.39
C ARG A 325 -4.44 -9.67 19.00
N ARG A 326 -3.78 -10.49 18.19
CA ARG A 326 -3.34 -10.12 16.84
C ARG A 326 -3.99 -10.95 15.78
N TYR A 327 -4.29 -10.29 14.67
CA TYR A 327 -4.96 -10.87 13.53
C TYR A 327 -4.29 -10.40 12.25
N VAL A 328 -4.47 -11.19 11.20
CA VAL A 328 -4.04 -10.85 9.85
C VAL A 328 -5.21 -11.14 8.91
N ALA A 329 -5.55 -10.18 8.06
CA ALA A 329 -6.62 -10.30 7.09
C ALA A 329 -6.08 -10.24 5.66
N ILE A 330 -6.76 -10.97 4.77
CA ILE A 330 -6.54 -10.97 3.32
C ILE A 330 -7.89 -11.05 2.61
N THR A 331 -7.95 -10.58 1.37
CA THR A 331 -8.97 -11.00 0.42
C THR A 331 -8.58 -12.33 -0.23
N ASP A 332 -9.55 -13.14 -0.62
CA ASP A 332 -9.31 -14.31 -1.46
C ASP A 332 -9.84 -14.13 -2.89
N ASN A 333 -9.84 -15.20 -3.67
CA ASN A 333 -10.32 -15.18 -5.05
C ASN A 333 -11.46 -16.18 -5.24
N ALA A 334 -12.24 -16.41 -4.19
CA ALA A 334 -13.49 -17.15 -4.25
C ALA A 334 -14.55 -16.40 -5.08
N THR A 335 -15.60 -17.10 -5.51
CA THR A 335 -16.75 -16.47 -6.18
C THR A 335 -18.01 -16.78 -5.38
N PRO A 336 -18.57 -15.81 -4.63
CA PRO A 336 -18.08 -14.43 -4.39
C PRO A 336 -16.80 -14.37 -3.55
N MET A 337 -16.07 -13.26 -3.64
CA MET A 337 -14.83 -13.01 -2.88
C MET A 337 -15.09 -12.97 -1.36
N HIS A 338 -14.14 -13.47 -0.58
CA HIS A 338 -14.16 -13.34 0.88
C HIS A 338 -13.07 -12.42 1.43
N VAL A 339 -13.37 -11.78 2.55
CA VAL A 339 -12.39 -11.25 3.50
C VAL A 339 -12.15 -12.32 4.55
N ASN A 340 -10.94 -12.85 4.62
CA ASN A 340 -10.53 -13.89 5.54
C ASN A 340 -9.70 -13.28 6.68
N ILE A 341 -10.11 -13.52 7.93
CA ILE A 341 -9.42 -13.01 9.12
C ILE A 341 -8.83 -14.18 9.89
N TYR A 342 -7.52 -14.20 10.06
CA TYR A 342 -6.79 -15.25 10.74
C TYR A 342 -6.23 -14.75 12.07
N ARG A 343 -6.25 -15.61 13.09
CA ARG A 343 -5.47 -15.39 14.31
C ARG A 343 -3.99 -15.37 13.94
N ALA A 344 -3.22 -14.49 14.54
CA ALA A 344 -1.82 -14.28 14.15
C ALA A 344 -0.84 -15.12 15.00
N GLU A 345 -1.18 -15.38 16.26
CA GLU A 345 -0.26 -15.97 17.25
C GLU A 345 0.23 -17.36 16.84
N VAL A 346 1.47 -17.72 17.20
CA VAL A 346 2.02 -19.04 16.82
C VAL A 346 1.23 -20.16 17.48
N LYS A 347 0.88 -20.00 18.77
CA LYS A 347 0.08 -20.96 19.53
C LYS A 347 -1.32 -20.43 19.74
N LEU A 348 -2.32 -21.23 19.38
CA LEU A 348 -3.73 -20.94 19.62
C LEU A 348 -4.23 -21.67 20.87
N GLY A 349 -5.31 -21.17 21.45
CA GLY A 349 -6.05 -21.88 22.49
C GLY A 349 -6.64 -23.20 21.98
N ALA A 350 -6.95 -24.14 22.89
CA ALA A 350 -7.39 -25.49 22.53
C ALA A 350 -8.66 -25.54 21.65
N ASN A 351 -9.54 -24.55 21.77
CA ASN A 351 -10.80 -24.46 21.03
C ASN A 351 -10.77 -23.40 19.93
N GLU A 352 -9.59 -22.88 19.59
CA GLU A 352 -9.43 -21.80 18.62
C GLU A 352 -8.97 -22.34 17.26
N THR A 353 -9.56 -21.78 16.21
CA THR A 353 -9.18 -22.06 14.83
C THR A 353 -8.29 -20.93 14.29
N ARG A 354 -7.42 -21.28 13.33
CA ARG A 354 -6.55 -20.32 12.64
C ARG A 354 -7.37 -19.30 11.87
N LEU A 355 -8.34 -19.74 11.07
CA LEU A 355 -9.36 -18.87 10.47
C LEU A 355 -10.33 -18.48 11.59
N PHE A 356 -10.29 -17.23 12.00
CA PHE A 356 -11.12 -16.67 13.08
C PHE A 356 -12.52 -16.35 12.56
N ALA A 357 -12.58 -15.60 11.46
CA ALA A 357 -13.83 -15.17 10.85
C ALA A 357 -13.64 -15.00 9.35
N GLN A 358 -14.75 -15.04 8.62
CA GLN A 358 -14.80 -14.81 7.19
C GLN A 358 -16.04 -13.97 6.88
N ALA A 359 -15.90 -12.96 6.02
CA ALA A 359 -16.99 -12.11 5.56
C ALA A 359 -17.07 -12.12 4.03
N VAL A 360 -18.26 -11.95 3.48
CA VAL A 360 -18.52 -11.90 2.04
C VAL A 360 -19.01 -10.50 1.68
N PRO A 361 -18.12 -9.52 1.40
CA PRO A 361 -18.49 -8.11 1.25
C PRO A 361 -19.37 -7.84 0.02
N PHE A 362 -19.16 -8.58 -1.06
CA PHE A 362 -19.85 -8.38 -2.33
C PHE A 362 -20.56 -9.67 -2.71
N ALA A 363 -21.89 -9.65 -2.73
CA ALA A 363 -22.70 -10.84 -2.99
C ALA A 363 -22.74 -11.26 -4.48
N THR A 364 -21.96 -10.61 -5.34
CA THR A 364 -21.92 -10.84 -6.79
C THR A 364 -20.73 -11.72 -7.19
N ASP A 365 -20.88 -12.43 -8.30
CA ASP A 365 -19.80 -13.18 -8.95
C ASP A 365 -18.73 -12.28 -9.57
N LYS A 366 -19.02 -10.98 -9.66
CA LYS A 366 -18.12 -9.91 -10.09
C LYS A 366 -17.49 -9.18 -8.91
N SER A 367 -16.67 -9.91 -8.16
CA SER A 367 -15.94 -9.40 -7.00
C SER A 367 -14.46 -9.77 -7.09
N ALA A 368 -13.61 -8.75 -6.98
CA ALA A 368 -12.15 -8.84 -6.98
C ALA A 368 -11.56 -7.63 -6.27
N ASP A 369 -10.45 -7.83 -5.56
CA ASP A 369 -9.69 -6.79 -4.88
C ASP A 369 -8.21 -7.14 -5.00
N GLU A 370 -7.40 -6.15 -5.38
CA GLU A 370 -5.95 -6.24 -5.57
C GLU A 370 -5.20 -5.25 -4.67
N ASN A 371 -5.92 -4.64 -3.74
CA ASN A 371 -5.39 -3.76 -2.74
C ASN A 371 -5.45 -4.42 -1.36
N SER A 372 -4.66 -3.92 -0.42
CA SER A 372 -4.78 -4.29 0.98
C SER A 372 -6.10 -3.83 1.57
N LEU A 373 -6.52 -4.51 2.63
CA LEU A 373 -7.67 -4.07 3.42
C LEU A 373 -7.24 -2.89 4.29
N ILE A 374 -8.13 -1.93 4.45
CA ILE A 374 -7.91 -0.84 5.40
C ILE A 374 -8.33 -1.31 6.79
N ALA A 375 -7.43 -1.24 7.77
CA ALA A 375 -7.72 -1.55 9.17
C ALA A 375 -7.94 -0.28 9.99
N TYR A 376 -9.21 0.01 10.30
CA TYR A 376 -9.61 1.20 11.05
C TYR A 376 -10.01 0.85 12.49
N PRO A 377 -9.39 1.45 13.51
CA PRO A 377 -9.70 1.12 14.90
C PRO A 377 -11.12 1.55 15.28
N THR A 378 -11.88 0.67 15.95
CA THR A 378 -13.20 0.99 16.53
C THR A 378 -13.15 0.85 18.06
N ALA A 379 -14.20 1.32 18.73
CA ALA A 379 -14.28 1.24 20.19
C ALA A 379 -14.21 -0.19 20.74
N THR A 380 -14.68 -1.18 19.96
CA THR A 380 -14.80 -2.59 20.39
C THR A 380 -13.95 -3.56 19.56
N GLY A 381 -13.26 -3.07 18.52
CA GLY A 381 -12.47 -3.90 17.62
C GLY A 381 -11.86 -3.11 16.47
N VAL A 382 -12.08 -3.59 15.25
CA VAL A 382 -11.60 -2.95 14.02
C VAL A 382 -12.70 -2.99 12.96
N ALA A 383 -12.78 -1.96 12.12
CA ALA A 383 -13.51 -1.99 10.87
C ALA A 383 -12.50 -2.27 9.75
N LEU A 384 -12.74 -3.34 8.99
CA LEU A 384 -12.00 -3.59 7.75
C LEU A 384 -12.78 -2.99 6.59
N PHE A 385 -12.09 -2.27 5.69
CA PHE A 385 -12.68 -1.83 4.44
C PHE A 385 -12.10 -2.60 3.26
N ALA A 386 -12.97 -3.00 2.35
CA ALA A 386 -12.64 -3.69 1.12
C ALA A 386 -13.30 -2.98 -0.07
N GLU A 387 -12.63 -2.96 -1.21
CA GLU A 387 -13.14 -2.36 -2.44
C GLU A 387 -13.35 -3.42 -3.53
N ASN A 388 -14.16 -3.08 -4.54
CA ASN A 388 -14.38 -3.95 -5.69
C ASN A 388 -13.70 -3.37 -6.92
N ASN A 389 -12.55 -3.93 -7.28
CA ASN A 389 -11.79 -3.58 -8.49
C ASN A 389 -12.25 -4.37 -9.73
N TYR A 390 -13.30 -5.18 -9.61
CA TYR A 390 -13.71 -6.08 -10.69
C TYR A 390 -14.01 -5.30 -11.98
N GLY A 391 -13.27 -5.65 -13.03
CA GLY A 391 -13.35 -5.02 -14.36
C GLY A 391 -12.09 -4.25 -14.76
N TYR A 392 -11.19 -3.94 -13.83
CA TYR A 392 -9.95 -3.24 -14.14
C TYR A 392 -8.84 -4.22 -14.57
N SER A 393 -8.54 -4.28 -15.87
CA SER A 393 -7.46 -5.16 -16.38
C SER A 393 -6.27 -4.39 -16.94
N ALA A 394 -6.47 -3.13 -17.30
CA ALA A 394 -5.49 -2.22 -17.87
C ALA A 394 -6.08 -0.79 -17.86
N PRO A 395 -5.28 0.27 -18.04
CA PRO A 395 -5.80 1.63 -18.06
C PRO A 395 -6.98 1.84 -19.03
N GLN A 396 -6.95 1.19 -20.20
CA GLN A 396 -7.98 1.29 -21.23
C GLN A 396 -9.34 0.69 -20.81
N SER A 397 -9.38 -0.19 -19.82
CA SER A 397 -10.62 -0.85 -19.36
C SER A 397 -11.64 0.13 -18.75
N VAL A 398 -11.19 1.31 -18.31
CA VAL A 398 -12.02 2.36 -17.72
C VAL A 398 -11.96 3.67 -18.51
N GLY A 399 -11.55 3.61 -19.78
CA GLY A 399 -11.45 4.77 -20.65
C GLY A 399 -12.81 5.32 -21.09
N GLY A 400 -12.88 6.64 -21.31
CA GLY A 400 -14.12 7.31 -21.70
C GLY A 400 -15.20 7.12 -20.64
N ASN A 401 -16.38 6.60 -21.00
CA ASN A 401 -17.50 6.42 -20.06
C ASN A 401 -17.50 5.04 -19.37
N LEU A 402 -16.45 4.23 -19.56
CA LEU A 402 -16.32 2.93 -18.91
C LEU A 402 -15.86 3.10 -17.44
N THR A 403 -16.20 2.12 -16.61
CA THR A 403 -15.78 2.02 -15.20
C THR A 403 -15.86 0.56 -14.71
N THR A 404 -15.37 0.29 -13.50
CA THR A 404 -15.46 -1.01 -12.83
C THR A 404 -16.82 -1.25 -12.20
N GLU A 405 -17.08 -2.51 -11.83
CA GLU A 405 -18.23 -2.85 -11.01
C GLU A 405 -18.17 -2.09 -9.67
N PRO A 406 -19.27 -1.45 -9.23
CA PRO A 406 -19.26 -0.70 -8.00
C PRO A 406 -19.18 -1.61 -6.78
N GLY A 407 -18.62 -1.09 -5.70
CA GLY A 407 -18.52 -1.82 -4.43
C GLY A 407 -17.47 -1.23 -3.51
N PHE A 408 -17.91 -0.78 -2.35
CA PHE A 408 -17.04 -0.44 -1.22
C PHE A 408 -17.71 -0.93 0.06
N ALA A 409 -17.05 -1.81 0.81
CA ALA A 409 -17.64 -2.48 1.95
C ALA A 409 -16.93 -2.12 3.25
N ARG A 410 -17.70 -2.03 4.33
CA ARG A 410 -17.23 -1.98 5.71
C ARG A 410 -17.60 -3.29 6.40
N ILE A 411 -16.62 -3.93 7.01
CA ILE A 411 -16.76 -5.16 7.79
C ILE A 411 -16.40 -4.81 9.25
N GLU A 412 -17.37 -4.89 10.16
CA GLU A 412 -17.09 -4.80 11.60
C GLU A 412 -16.49 -6.12 12.08
N VAL A 413 -15.36 -6.04 12.77
CA VAL A 413 -14.69 -7.19 13.39
C VAL A 413 -14.60 -6.94 14.89
N THR A 414 -15.22 -7.84 15.64
CA THR A 414 -15.25 -7.85 17.11
C THR A 414 -14.73 -9.20 17.62
N PRO A 415 -14.48 -9.36 18.93
CA PRO A 415 -14.10 -10.66 19.48
C PRO A 415 -15.10 -11.79 19.19
N ASP A 416 -16.36 -11.46 18.88
CA ASP A 416 -17.43 -12.42 18.58
C ASP A 416 -17.48 -12.85 17.10
N GLY A 417 -16.76 -12.16 16.20
CA GLY A 417 -16.69 -12.51 14.78
C GLY A 417 -16.60 -11.29 13.87
N ALA A 418 -16.91 -11.50 12.59
CA ALA A 418 -16.92 -10.46 11.57
C ALA A 418 -18.28 -10.41 10.86
N ALA A 419 -18.78 -9.21 10.58
CA ALA A 419 -20.01 -9.00 9.84
C ALA A 419 -19.88 -7.78 8.90
N VAL A 420 -20.42 -7.90 7.68
CA VAL A 420 -20.54 -6.77 6.76
C VAL A 420 -21.56 -5.79 7.36
N SER A 421 -21.10 -4.59 7.73
CA SER A 421 -21.97 -3.58 8.36
C SER A 421 -22.63 -2.67 7.33
N SER A 422 -21.93 -2.37 6.23
CA SER A 422 -22.45 -1.55 5.14
C SER A 422 -21.69 -1.80 3.84
N VAL A 423 -22.39 -1.64 2.71
CA VAL A 423 -21.82 -1.78 1.36
C VAL A 423 -22.38 -0.66 0.49
N ASN A 424 -21.50 0.17 -0.05
CA ASN A 424 -21.85 1.14 -1.06
C ASN A 424 -21.73 0.51 -2.45
N ASN A 425 -22.87 0.28 -3.10
CA ASN A 425 -22.96 -0.34 -4.43
C ASN A 425 -23.08 0.70 -5.56
N THR A 426 -22.67 1.95 -5.31
CA THR A 426 -22.72 3.04 -6.31
C THR A 426 -21.36 3.61 -6.66
N ILE A 427 -20.37 3.47 -5.77
CA ILE A 427 -19.00 3.93 -6.00
C ILE A 427 -18.20 2.85 -6.73
N SER A 428 -17.73 3.18 -7.93
CA SER A 428 -16.81 2.35 -8.72
C SER A 428 -15.37 2.77 -8.48
N VAL A 429 -14.59 1.87 -7.89
CA VAL A 429 -13.18 2.08 -7.54
C VAL A 429 -12.30 1.22 -8.46
N PRO A 430 -11.67 1.79 -9.49
CA PRO A 430 -10.96 0.98 -10.47
C PRO A 430 -9.76 0.21 -9.90
N SER A 431 -8.88 0.89 -9.15
CA SER A 431 -7.64 0.27 -8.66
C SER A 431 -6.91 1.04 -7.56
N ILE A 432 -7.42 2.17 -7.07
CA ILE A 432 -6.68 3.02 -6.11
C ILE A 432 -6.48 2.30 -4.78
N VAL A 433 -5.29 2.35 -4.19
CA VAL A 433 -5.15 1.91 -2.79
C VAL A 433 -5.82 2.96 -1.91
N SER A 434 -7.09 2.72 -1.59
CA SER A 434 -7.90 3.58 -0.73
C SER A 434 -7.30 3.67 0.68
N LYS A 435 -7.57 4.77 1.39
CA LYS A 435 -7.00 5.04 2.72
C LYS A 435 -8.06 5.49 3.68
N SER A 436 -7.90 5.16 4.95
CA SER A 436 -8.67 5.80 6.01
C SER A 436 -7.84 6.83 6.77
N ASN A 437 -8.55 7.67 7.50
CA ASN A 437 -7.98 8.58 8.46
C ASN A 437 -8.81 8.57 9.75
N SER A 438 -8.34 7.84 10.76
CA SER A 438 -9.05 7.70 12.03
C SER A 438 -9.05 8.95 12.89
N ALA A 439 -8.20 9.95 12.59
CA ALA A 439 -8.30 11.25 13.24
C ALA A 439 -9.59 12.00 12.84
N ASP A 440 -10.09 11.73 11.63
CA ASP A 440 -11.16 12.50 11.00
C ASP A 440 -12.41 11.68 10.66
N GLY A 441 -12.36 10.35 10.81
CA GLY A 441 -13.50 9.47 10.52
C GLY A 441 -13.82 9.33 9.03
N VAL A 442 -12.82 9.48 8.16
CA VAL A 442 -13.01 9.45 6.70
C VAL A 442 -12.27 8.28 6.06
N VAL A 443 -12.88 7.67 5.05
CA VAL A 443 -12.24 6.78 4.09
C VAL A 443 -12.16 7.49 2.74
N TYR A 444 -10.94 7.76 2.28
CA TYR A 444 -10.64 8.36 0.99
C TYR A 444 -10.51 7.28 -0.08
N THR A 445 -11.23 7.47 -1.18
CA THR A 445 -11.17 6.64 -2.38
C THR A 445 -11.22 7.49 -3.64
N TYR A 446 -11.02 6.87 -4.79
CA TYR A 446 -10.93 7.53 -6.09
C TYR A 446 -11.86 6.83 -7.08
N GLU A 447 -12.92 7.54 -7.42
CA GLU A 447 -14.06 7.01 -8.15
C GLU A 447 -13.98 7.37 -9.63
N LYS A 448 -14.25 6.39 -10.50
CA LYS A 448 -14.44 6.61 -11.93
C LYS A 448 -15.91 6.48 -12.30
N ARG A 449 -16.50 7.54 -12.85
CA ARG A 449 -17.92 7.58 -13.20
C ARG A 449 -18.18 7.38 -14.69
N THR A 450 -19.42 6.99 -15.01
CA THR A 450 -19.93 6.81 -16.37
C THR A 450 -20.16 8.12 -17.13
N ASP A 451 -20.06 9.25 -16.45
CA ASP A 451 -19.99 10.59 -17.08
C ASP A 451 -18.61 10.88 -17.69
N GLY A 452 -17.64 9.99 -17.49
CA GLY A 452 -16.29 10.08 -18.03
C GLY A 452 -15.26 10.70 -17.09
N TYR A 453 -15.64 11.04 -15.86
CA TYR A 453 -14.83 11.81 -14.93
C TYR A 453 -14.28 10.98 -13.77
N TRP A 454 -13.18 11.47 -13.21
CA TRP A 454 -12.57 10.95 -11.99
C TRP A 454 -12.86 11.88 -10.81
N TYR A 455 -13.15 11.29 -9.65
CA TYR A 455 -13.54 12.00 -8.44
C TYR A 455 -12.72 11.51 -7.25
N LEU A 456 -12.23 12.44 -6.44
CA LEU A 456 -11.77 12.13 -5.09
C LEU A 456 -12.98 12.14 -4.17
N THR A 457 -13.25 10.99 -3.55
CA THR A 457 -14.46 10.76 -2.77
C THR A 457 -14.07 10.39 -1.33
N GLY A 458 -14.71 11.06 -0.37
CA GLY A 458 -14.60 10.75 1.05
C GLY A 458 -15.89 10.10 1.54
N LEU A 459 -15.77 8.91 2.15
CA LEU A 459 -16.86 8.17 2.77
C LEU A 459 -16.73 8.25 4.29
N SER A 460 -17.86 8.20 5.01
CA SER A 460 -17.83 8.04 6.46
C SER A 460 -17.27 6.68 6.83
N ALA A 461 -16.33 6.65 7.80
CA ALA A 461 -15.80 5.42 8.35
C ALA A 461 -16.85 4.63 9.17
N ASP A 462 -17.93 5.28 9.62
CA ASP A 462 -19.03 4.60 10.33
C ASP A 462 -20.00 3.89 9.37
N ASP A 463 -20.28 4.52 8.22
CA ASP A 463 -21.16 3.97 7.20
C ASP A 463 -20.75 4.45 5.80
N VAL A 464 -20.24 3.53 4.98
CA VAL A 464 -19.72 3.81 3.63
C VAL A 464 -20.80 4.28 2.64
N ASN A 465 -22.09 4.17 2.99
CA ASN A 465 -23.17 4.78 2.20
C ASN A 465 -23.24 6.31 2.37
N GLN A 466 -22.60 6.86 3.41
CA GLN A 466 -22.56 8.29 3.66
C GLN A 466 -21.35 8.90 2.96
N VAL A 467 -21.59 9.48 1.78
CA VAL A 467 -20.58 10.26 1.05
C VAL A 467 -20.44 11.63 1.71
N LEU A 468 -19.28 11.89 2.32
CA LEU A 468 -18.97 13.14 3.01
C LEU A 468 -18.58 14.26 2.03
N PHE A 469 -17.89 13.89 0.96
CA PHE A 469 -17.61 14.75 -0.18
C PHE A 469 -17.30 13.88 -1.41
N SER A 470 -17.50 14.46 -2.60
CA SER A 470 -17.02 13.87 -3.84
C SER A 470 -16.68 14.98 -4.81
N VAL A 471 -15.39 15.21 -5.02
CA VAL A 471 -14.87 16.36 -5.75
C VAL A 471 -14.24 15.89 -7.06
N LYS A 472 -14.69 16.49 -8.15
CA LYS A 472 -14.23 16.17 -9.50
C LYS A 472 -12.77 16.62 -9.68
N ILE A 473 -11.91 15.70 -10.11
CA ILE A 473 -10.48 15.95 -10.35
C ILE A 473 -10.17 16.01 -11.86
N GLY A 474 -10.78 15.13 -12.66
CA GLY A 474 -10.58 15.11 -14.12
C GLY A 474 -11.50 16.05 -14.91
N ASN A 475 -11.15 16.43 -16.15
CA ASN A 475 -11.99 17.27 -17.03
C ASN A 475 -11.99 16.77 -18.50
N PRO A 476 -13.14 16.43 -19.13
CA PRO A 476 -13.26 15.95 -20.49
C PRO A 476 -13.32 17.10 -21.49
N SER A 477 -13.27 18.37 -21.07
CA SER A 477 -12.89 19.41 -22.04
C SER A 477 -11.44 19.25 -22.51
N GLU A 478 -10.62 18.43 -21.83
CA GLU A 478 -9.25 18.06 -22.20
C GLU A 478 -9.16 16.69 -22.91
N ASN A 479 -10.20 16.34 -23.70
CA ASN A 479 -10.52 15.10 -24.42
C ASN A 479 -9.41 14.24 -25.09
N LEU A 480 -8.13 14.58 -25.00
CA LEU A 480 -7.03 13.75 -25.49
C LEU A 480 -6.29 12.98 -24.40
N LEU A 481 -6.50 13.28 -23.10
CA LEU A 481 -5.69 12.72 -22.02
C LEU A 481 -6.48 12.35 -20.74
N GLU A 482 -7.73 11.89 -20.81
CA GLU A 482 -8.47 11.41 -19.62
C GLU A 482 -7.69 10.36 -18.80
N GLN A 483 -6.90 9.53 -19.48
CA GLN A 483 -5.99 8.56 -18.87
C GLN A 483 -4.89 9.19 -17.99
N GLN A 484 -4.67 10.51 -18.05
CA GLN A 484 -3.78 11.23 -17.14
C GLN A 484 -4.26 11.32 -15.70
N TYR A 485 -5.54 11.02 -15.48
CA TYR A 485 -6.14 10.93 -14.16
C TYR A 485 -6.29 9.50 -13.67
N ASN A 486 -5.97 8.50 -14.50
CA ASN A 486 -6.03 7.10 -14.11
C ASN A 486 -4.88 6.79 -13.14
N ASN A 487 -5.21 6.31 -11.94
CA ASN A 487 -4.24 6.09 -10.88
C ASN A 487 -3.42 4.80 -11.03
N HIS A 488 -3.93 3.82 -11.79
CA HIS A 488 -3.32 2.51 -12.04
C HIS A 488 -2.61 1.86 -10.84
N TYR A 489 -3.36 1.37 -9.85
CA TYR A 489 -2.82 0.73 -8.63
C TYR A 489 -1.95 1.62 -7.73
N SER A 490 -1.88 2.94 -7.98
CA SER A 490 -1.25 3.86 -7.03
C SER A 490 -2.07 4.01 -5.75
N ALA A 491 -1.38 4.26 -4.63
CA ALA A 491 -2.00 4.62 -3.38
C ALA A 491 -2.39 6.09 -3.28
N LEU A 492 -3.47 6.35 -2.53
CA LEU A 492 -3.67 7.66 -1.92
C LEU A 492 -2.70 7.81 -0.74
N SER A 493 -2.15 9.00 -0.55
CA SER A 493 -1.26 9.31 0.56
C SER A 493 -1.60 10.67 1.14
N LEU A 494 -1.62 10.80 2.46
CA LEU A 494 -1.96 12.05 3.15
C LEU A 494 -0.68 12.78 3.60
N GLY A 495 -0.48 14.00 3.11
CA GLY A 495 0.57 14.89 3.58
C GLY A 495 0.18 15.58 4.89
N ALA A 496 1.18 16.03 5.65
CA ALA A 496 0.96 16.71 6.93
C ALA A 496 0.17 18.02 6.83
N ASP A 497 0.03 18.60 5.63
CA ASP A 497 -0.75 19.81 5.37
C ASP A 497 -2.20 19.53 4.96
N GLY A 498 -2.63 18.26 5.02
CA GLY A 498 -3.95 17.79 4.61
C GLY A 498 -4.11 17.59 3.10
N SER A 499 -3.06 17.79 2.31
CA SER A 499 -3.09 17.47 0.87
C SER A 499 -3.08 15.97 0.65
N ILE A 500 -3.81 15.51 -0.37
CA ILE A 500 -3.84 14.13 -0.81
C ILE A 500 -2.94 13.98 -2.04
N TYR A 501 -2.08 12.97 -2.04
CA TYR A 501 -1.16 12.64 -3.13
C TYR A 501 -1.49 11.27 -3.69
N TYR A 502 -1.33 11.10 -4.99
CA TYR A 502 -1.39 9.79 -5.65
C TYR A 502 -0.70 9.85 -7.00
N GLY A 503 -0.17 8.72 -7.45
CA GLY A 503 0.33 8.53 -8.79
C GLY A 503 -0.80 8.45 -9.81
N THR A 504 -0.52 8.88 -11.02
CA THR A 504 -1.32 8.58 -12.21
C THR A 504 -0.42 7.96 -13.27
N VAL A 505 -1.00 7.36 -14.31
CA VAL A 505 -0.26 6.70 -15.39
C VAL A 505 0.92 7.55 -15.91
N PHE A 506 0.82 8.88 -15.91
CA PHE A 506 1.87 9.77 -16.41
C PHE A 506 2.71 10.47 -15.35
N GLY A 507 2.39 10.36 -14.07
CA GLY A 507 3.14 11.08 -13.04
C GLY A 507 2.55 11.01 -11.64
N ILE A 508 2.64 12.13 -10.94
CA ILE A 508 2.14 12.28 -9.57
C ILE A 508 1.20 13.49 -9.50
N THR A 509 0.13 13.33 -8.73
CA THR A 509 -0.91 14.32 -8.50
C THR A 509 -0.96 14.69 -7.03
N GLN A 510 -1.07 15.98 -6.74
CA GLN A 510 -1.44 16.53 -5.45
C GLN A 510 -2.82 17.17 -5.58
N VAL A 511 -3.69 16.89 -4.62
CA VAL A 511 -5.03 17.46 -4.49
C VAL A 511 -5.15 18.12 -3.13
N LYS A 512 -5.52 19.40 -3.14
CA LYS A 512 -5.90 20.13 -1.93
C LYS A 512 -7.37 20.51 -2.01
N LEU A 513 -8.14 20.09 -1.01
CA LEU A 513 -9.59 20.29 -0.96
C LEU A 513 -9.95 21.59 -0.24
N HIS A 514 -11.03 22.26 -0.69
CA HIS A 514 -11.52 23.54 -0.18
C HIS A 514 -13.03 23.55 0.06
#